data_AF-A0A535N7I3-F1
#
_entry.id   AF-A0A535N7I3-F1
#
_cell.length_a   1.000
_cell.length_b   1.000
_cell.length_c   1.000
_cell.angle_alpha   90.00
_cell.angle_beta   90.00
_cell.angle_gamma   90.00
#
_symmetry.space_group_name_H-M   'P 1'
#
loop_
_entity.id
_entity.type
_entity.pdbx_description
1 polymer ?
#
loop_
_entity_poly.entity_id
_entity_poly.type
_entity_poly.pdbx_seq_one_letter_code
_entity_poly.pdbx_strand_id
1 'polypeptide(L)' 'MGTIVVSDNVSLDGVIQDPAGDEGFRVGGWVGRIMDRKELAKVTLDEALGTEALLLG' A
#
# COMPACT_ATOMS: atom_id res chain seq x y z
N MET A 1 -16.11 8.06 18.90
CA MET A 1 -15.03 8.77 18.17
C MET A 1 -14.48 7.77 17.16
N GLY A 2 -14.43 8.12 15.88
CA GLY A 2 -13.93 7.20 14.84
C GLY A 2 -12.42 7.03 14.93
N THR A 3 -11.91 5.87 14.50
CA THR A 3 -10.47 5.59 14.39
C THR A 3 -10.06 5.73 12.95
N ILE A 4 -8.99 6.48 12.68
CA ILE A 4 -8.34 6.50 11.37
C ILE A 4 -7.27 5.41 11.37
N VAL A 5 -7.37 4.50 10.41
CA VAL A 5 -6.38 3.44 10.17
C VAL A 5 -5.64 3.78 8.89
N VAL A 6 -4.31 3.64 8.91
CA VAL A 6 -3.44 3.82 7.74
C VAL A 6 -2.76 2.49 7.46
N SER A 7 -2.97 1.97 6.26
CA SER A 7 -2.34 0.75 5.75
C SER A 7 -1.49 1.13 4.54
N ASP A 8 -0.19 0.79 4.59
CA ASP A 8 0.74 1.12 3.51
C ASP A 8 1.83 0.05 3.38
N ASN A 9 2.44 -0.07 2.21
CA ASN A 9 3.61 -0.89 1.98
C ASN A 9 4.86 -0.03 2.20
N VAL A 10 5.68 -0.41 3.17
CA VAL A 10 6.91 0.30 3.51
C VAL A 10 8.10 -0.66 3.52
N SER A 11 9.23 -0.20 2.98
CA SER A 11 10.48 -0.95 3.08
C SER A 11 11.02 -0.98 4.51
N LEU A 12 11.98 -1.86 4.78
CA LEU A 12 12.62 -1.95 6.10
C LEU A 12 13.30 -0.63 6.54
N ASP A 13 13.76 0.16 5.57
CA ASP A 13 14.36 1.48 5.74
C ASP A 13 13.37 2.66 5.62
N GLY A 14 12.06 2.38 5.60
CA GLY A 14 11.03 3.41 5.72
C GLY A 14 10.57 4.07 4.41
N VAL A 15 10.87 3.48 3.26
CA VAL A 15 10.55 4.04 1.94
C VAL A 15 9.17 3.56 1.46
N ILE A 16 8.36 4.53 0.99
CA ILE A 16 7.08 4.32 0.29
C ILE A 16 7.06 4.95 -1.12
N GLN A 17 8.08 5.73 -1.48
CA GLN A 17 8.08 6.62 -2.64
C GLN A 17 8.18 5.86 -3.98
N ASP A 18 7.59 6.47 -5.03
CA ASP A 18 7.66 6.03 -6.42
C ASP A 18 7.31 4.53 -6.61
N PRO A 19 6.13 4.08 -6.14
CA PRO A 19 5.75 2.66 -6.20
C PRO A 19 5.78 2.11 -7.63
N ALA A 20 5.35 2.91 -8.61
CA ALA A 20 5.33 2.57 -10.02
C ALA A 20 6.73 2.63 -10.68
N GLY A 21 7.63 3.47 -10.17
CA GLY A 21 8.97 3.66 -10.75
C GLY A 21 9.03 4.72 -11.86
N ASP A 22 7.98 5.51 -12.02
CA ASP A 22 7.82 6.49 -13.10
C ASP A 22 8.54 7.81 -12.80
N GLU A 23 8.85 8.09 -11.52
CA GLU A 23 9.47 9.35 -11.07
C GLU A 23 11.01 9.29 -11.03
N GLY A 24 11.60 8.14 -11.31
CA GLY A 24 13.05 7.95 -11.34
C GLY A 24 13.70 7.92 -9.95
N PHE A 25 12.93 7.59 -8.91
CA PHE A 25 13.48 7.45 -7.57
C PHE A 25 14.41 6.22 -7.52
N ARG A 26 15.57 6.36 -6.88
CA ARG A 26 16.62 5.33 -6.87
C ARG A 26 16.13 3.94 -6.45
N VAL A 27 15.11 3.87 -5.60
CA VAL A 27 14.52 2.62 -5.09
C VAL A 27 13.02 2.48 -5.42
N GLY A 28 12.54 3.23 -6.42
CA GLY A 28 11.17 3.11 -6.92
C GLY A 28 10.90 1.81 -7.69
N GLY A 29 9.69 1.68 -8.23
CA GLY A 29 9.28 0.54 -9.07
C GLY A 29 9.15 -0.77 -8.28
N TRP A 30 8.79 -0.68 -7.00
CA TRP A 30 8.68 -1.84 -6.12
C TRP A 30 7.29 -2.49 -6.15
N VAL A 31 6.23 -1.77 -6.57
CA VAL A 31 4.84 -2.30 -6.50
C VAL A 31 4.67 -3.54 -7.37
N GLY A 32 5.28 -3.56 -8.57
CA GLY A 32 5.25 -4.71 -9.48
C GLY A 32 5.87 -5.98 -8.90
N ARG A 33 6.68 -5.87 -7.83
CA ARG A 33 7.35 -7.01 -7.17
C ARG A 33 6.49 -7.65 -6.07
N ILE A 34 5.36 -7.05 -5.72
CA ILE A 34 4.49 -7.53 -4.64
C ILE A 34 3.06 -7.83 -5.11
N MET A 35 2.69 -7.47 -6.35
CA MET A 35 1.31 -7.61 -6.86
C MET A 35 0.80 -9.05 -6.96
N ASP A 36 1.69 -10.04 -7.06
CA ASP A 36 1.32 -11.47 -7.15
C ASP A 36 1.05 -12.13 -5.79
N ARG A 37 1.22 -11.38 -4.68
CA ARG A 37 1.02 -11.88 -3.33
C ARG A 37 -0.46 -11.92 -2.98
N LYS A 38 -1.04 -13.12 -2.97
CA LYS A 38 -2.44 -13.37 -2.60
C LYS A 38 -2.81 -12.80 -1.23
N GLU A 39 -1.91 -12.92 -0.27
CA GLU A 39 -2.16 -12.48 1.11
C GLU A 39 -2.21 -10.96 1.23
N LEU A 40 -1.44 -10.24 0.41
CA LEU A 40 -1.54 -8.79 0.30
C LEU A 40 -2.92 -8.40 -0.25
N ALA A 41 -3.33 -9.01 -1.35
CA ALA A 41 -4.64 -8.75 -1.96
C ALA A 41 -5.79 -9.07 -0.99
N LYS A 42 -5.69 -10.16 -0.22
CA LYS A 42 -6.68 -10.53 0.78
C LYS A 42 -6.80 -9.49 1.90
N VAL A 43 -5.68 -9.09 2.51
CA VAL A 43 -5.70 -8.13 3.63
C VAL A 43 -6.23 -6.78 3.15
N THR A 44 -5.77 -6.26 2.01
CA THR A 44 -6.25 -4.99 1.47
C THR A 44 -7.74 -5.03 1.13
N LEU A 45 -8.24 -6.14 0.59
CA LEU A 45 -9.67 -6.32 0.32
C LEU A 45 -10.50 -6.40 1.60
N ASP A 46 -10.06 -7.19 2.58
CA ASP A 46 -10.75 -7.35 3.86
C ASP A 46 -10.83 -6.00 4.60
N GLU A 47 -9.76 -5.19 4.57
CA GLU A 47 -9.75 -3.83 5.13
C GLU A 47 -10.72 -2.89 4.40
N ALA A 48 -10.72 -2.90 3.06
CA ALA A 48 -11.61 -2.06 2.26
C ALA A 48 -13.09 -2.41 2.46
N LEU A 49 -13.42 -3.70 2.64
CA LEU A 49 -14.78 -4.16 2.91
C LEU A 49 -15.20 -3.96 4.38
N GLY A 50 -14.23 -3.94 5.31
CA GLY A 50 -14.47 -3.80 6.74
C GLY A 50 -14.57 -2.36 7.24
N THR A 51 -14.14 -1.37 6.45
CA THR A 51 -14.21 0.04 6.82
C THR A 51 -15.57 0.67 6.49
N GLU A 52 -16.02 1.60 7.33
CA GLU A 52 -17.21 2.41 7.07
C GLU A 52 -16.98 3.43 5.94
N ALA A 53 -15.73 3.86 5.76
CA ALA A 53 -15.33 4.78 4.70
C ALA A 53 -13.87 4.53 4.29
N LEU A 54 -13.59 4.67 2.98
CA LEU A 54 -12.25 4.57 2.42
C LEU A 54 -11.77 5.95 1.98
N LEU A 55 -10.65 6.41 2.54
CA LEU A 55 -10.01 7.66 2.15
C LEU A 55 -8.90 7.36 1.13
N LEU A 56 -9.04 7.89 -0.08
CA LEU A 56 -8.07 7.75 -1.17
C LEU A 56 -7.46 9.12 -1.46
N GLY A 57 -6.15 9.18 -1.69
CA GLY A 57 -5.37 10.39 -1.95
C GLY A 57 -4.26 10.16 -2.97
#